data_AF-A0A7V4EYW3-F1
#
_entry.id   AF-A0A7V4EYW3-F1
#
_cell.length_a   1.000
_cell.length_b   1.000
_cell.length_c   1.000
_cell.angle_alpha   90.00
_cell.angle_beta   90.00
_cell.angle_gamma   90.00
#
_symmetry.space_group_name_H-M   'P 1'
#
loop_
_entity.id
_entity.type
_entity.pdbx_description
1 polymer ?
#
loop_
_entity_poly.entity_id
_entity_poly.type
_entity_poly.pdbx_seq_one_letter_code
_entity_poly.pdbx_strand_id
1 'polypeptide(L)'
;MTAKEFITKYYQVAKETEKKTGIPALAILAQAALESGWGEAAPGYNFFGMKAGKYWKGKKQLLTTTEYHADKNKIYPEILSIEQIKSGLYKYKVKDWFRAYDSPEEGFADHAKLFLLPRYATAMKNCNNVEKFVEEIENRLSTVFIHKRLNRKISYRSLIRMECYNLINYLKGNIKTYEPYRAG
;
A
#
# COMPACT_ATOMS: atom_id res chain seq x y z
N MET A 1 -5.41 -16.24 0.74
CA MET A 1 -6.40 -15.60 1.63
C MET A 1 -7.43 -14.92 0.74
N THR A 2 -8.71 -15.06 1.04
CA THR A 2 -9.77 -14.31 0.36
C THR A 2 -9.86 -12.89 0.90
N ALA A 3 -10.48 -11.97 0.16
CA ALA A 3 -10.67 -10.61 0.66
C ALA A 3 -11.50 -10.57 1.95
N LYS A 4 -12.54 -11.42 2.05
CA LYS A 4 -13.35 -11.53 3.26
C LYS A 4 -12.51 -11.95 4.47
N GLU A 5 -11.64 -12.94 4.30
CA GLU A 5 -10.71 -13.38 5.35
C GLU A 5 -9.74 -12.27 5.76
N PHE A 6 -9.18 -11.55 4.78
CA PHE A 6 -8.27 -10.43 5.04
C PHE A 6 -8.95 -9.33 5.87
N ILE A 7 -10.15 -8.93 5.46
CA ILE A 7 -10.94 -7.91 6.17
C ILE A 7 -11.24 -8.40 7.59
N THR A 8 -11.73 -9.64 7.74
CA THR A 8 -12.09 -10.21 9.04
C THR A 8 -10.87 -10.24 9.98
N LYS A 9 -9.70 -10.58 9.44
CA LYS A 9 -8.47 -10.72 10.21
C LYS A 9 -7.85 -9.38 10.62
N TYR A 10 -7.82 -8.39 9.73
CA TYR A 10 -7.03 -7.16 9.95
C TYR A 10 -7.87 -5.89 10.19
N TYR A 11 -9.20 -5.94 10.07
CA TYR A 11 -10.03 -4.76 10.31
C TYR A 11 -9.92 -4.26 11.75
N GLN A 12 -9.80 -5.16 12.72
CA GLN A 12 -9.62 -4.76 14.12
C GLN A 12 -8.27 -4.06 14.34
N VAL A 13 -7.20 -4.55 13.71
CA VAL A 13 -5.86 -3.92 13.71
C VAL A 13 -5.92 -2.51 13.12
N ALA A 14 -6.64 -2.34 12.02
CA ALA A 14 -6.84 -1.03 11.39
C ALA A 14 -7.60 -0.06 12.29
N LYS A 15 -8.66 -0.52 12.97
CA LYS A 15 -9.42 0.30 13.95
C LYS A 15 -8.57 0.71 15.14
N GLU A 16 -7.69 -0.16 15.63
CA GLU A 16 -6.78 0.20 16.71
C GLU A 16 -5.72 1.22 16.28
N THR A 17 -5.28 1.12 15.04
CA THR A 17 -4.38 2.13 14.44
C THR A 17 -5.09 3.47 14.29
N GLU A 18 -6.34 3.47 13.84
CA GLU A 18 -7.19 4.66 13.77
C GLU A 18 -7.36 5.32 15.13
N LYS A 19 -7.68 4.55 16.18
CA LYS A 19 -7.78 5.09 17.55
C LYS A 19 -6.49 5.77 18.03
N LYS A 20 -5.33 5.25 17.65
CA LYS A 20 -4.02 5.78 18.06
C LYS A 20 -3.58 7.01 17.27
N THR A 21 -3.99 7.11 16.01
CA THR A 21 -3.38 8.06 15.04
C THR A 21 -4.38 9.04 14.43
N GLY A 22 -5.68 8.77 14.56
CA GLY A 22 -6.75 9.49 13.89
C GLY A 22 -6.89 9.18 12.40
N ILE A 23 -6.06 8.30 11.83
CA ILE A 23 -6.11 7.96 10.40
C ILE A 23 -7.22 6.95 10.14
N PRO A 24 -8.09 7.14 9.13
CA PRO A 24 -9.21 6.26 8.86
C PRO A 24 -8.83 4.78 8.76
N ALA A 25 -9.46 3.92 9.56
CA ALA A 25 -9.19 2.48 9.55
C ALA A 25 -9.42 1.86 8.17
N LEU A 26 -10.48 2.32 7.49
CA LEU A 26 -10.81 1.85 6.15
C LEU A 26 -9.73 2.23 5.12
N ALA A 27 -9.12 3.42 5.23
CA ALA A 27 -8.05 3.83 4.32
C ALA A 27 -6.80 2.97 4.54
N ILE A 28 -6.39 2.76 5.80
CA ILE A 28 -5.23 1.92 6.12
C ILE A 28 -5.45 0.48 5.67
N LEU A 29 -6.64 -0.08 5.94
CA LEU A 29 -6.95 -1.46 5.56
C LEU A 29 -6.99 -1.62 4.04
N ALA A 30 -7.58 -0.66 3.32
CA ALA A 30 -7.63 -0.69 1.86
C ALA A 30 -6.22 -0.60 1.24
N GLN A 31 -5.34 0.26 1.77
CA GLN A 31 -3.95 0.32 1.33
C GLN A 31 -3.21 -0.99 1.65
N ALA A 32 -3.37 -1.54 2.85
CA ALA A 32 -2.76 -2.81 3.22
C ALA A 32 -3.21 -3.94 2.28
N ALA A 33 -4.51 -4.00 1.95
CA ALA A 33 -5.06 -4.97 1.02
C ALA A 33 -4.48 -4.78 -0.39
N LEU A 34 -4.43 -3.55 -0.89
CA LEU A 34 -3.93 -3.27 -2.23
C LEU A 34 -2.45 -3.62 -2.38
N GLU A 35 -1.61 -3.12 -1.48
CA GLU A 35 -0.15 -3.25 -1.53
C GLU A 35 0.32 -4.70 -1.29
N SER A 36 -0.43 -5.48 -0.52
CA SER A 36 -0.09 -6.89 -0.23
C SER A 36 -0.82 -7.90 -1.11
N GLY A 37 -1.63 -7.46 -2.09
CA GLY A 37 -2.48 -8.34 -2.89
C GLY A 37 -3.45 -9.14 -2.02
N TRP A 38 -4.17 -8.47 -1.12
CA TRP A 38 -5.08 -9.09 -0.15
C TRP A 38 -4.38 -10.05 0.79
N GLY A 39 -3.14 -9.70 1.18
CA GLY A 39 -2.26 -10.47 2.04
C GLY A 39 -1.68 -11.73 1.41
N GLU A 40 -1.70 -11.83 0.08
CA GLU A 40 -0.94 -12.85 -0.67
C GLU A 40 0.57 -12.68 -0.45
N ALA A 41 1.06 -11.43 -0.35
CA ALA A 41 2.47 -11.13 -0.08
C ALA A 41 2.60 -10.03 1.00
N ALA A 42 2.80 -10.44 2.25
CA ALA A 42 3.12 -9.55 3.36
C ALA A 42 4.24 -10.15 4.24
N PRO A 43 5.42 -10.46 3.67
CA PRO A 43 6.52 -11.09 4.41
C PRO A 43 6.93 -10.20 5.60
N GLY A 44 7.13 -10.81 6.77
CA GLY A 44 7.41 -10.09 8.02
C GLY A 44 6.37 -9.02 8.37
N TYR A 45 5.09 -9.28 8.07
CA TYR A 45 3.96 -8.36 8.26
C TYR A 45 4.12 -6.99 7.58
N ASN A 46 4.94 -6.90 6.53
CA ASN A 46 5.12 -5.68 5.77
C ASN A 46 4.11 -5.56 4.62
N PHE A 47 2.85 -5.30 4.99
CA PHE A 47 1.74 -5.17 4.05
C PHE A 47 1.90 -4.03 3.05
N PHE A 48 2.72 -3.03 3.36
CA PHE A 48 2.83 -1.77 2.61
C PHE A 48 4.14 -1.65 1.83
N GLY A 49 4.93 -2.73 1.73
CA GLY A 49 6.22 -2.71 1.01
C GLY A 49 7.22 -1.68 1.54
N MET A 50 7.17 -1.34 2.84
CA MET A 50 8.01 -0.30 3.40
C MET A 50 9.49 -0.69 3.36
N LYS A 51 10.31 0.11 2.68
CA LYS A 51 11.77 -0.07 2.65
C LYS A 51 12.42 0.26 3.99
N ALA A 52 13.43 -0.51 4.35
CA ALA A 52 14.27 -0.27 5.51
C ALA A 52 15.45 0.64 5.11
N GLY A 53 15.20 1.95 5.13
CA GLY A 53 16.22 2.96 4.85
C GLY A 53 17.30 3.06 5.93
N LYS A 54 18.31 3.91 5.70
CA LYS A 54 19.48 4.10 6.58
C LYS A 54 19.14 4.32 8.07
N TYR A 55 18.02 4.97 8.36
CA TYR A 55 17.59 5.31 9.73
C TYR A 55 16.70 4.25 10.39
N TRP A 56 16.33 3.19 9.67
CA TRP A 56 15.54 2.10 10.24
C TRP A 56 16.37 1.30 11.25
N LYS A 57 15.84 1.14 12.47
CA LYS A 57 16.49 0.39 13.56
C LYS A 57 15.79 -0.92 13.92
N GLY A 58 14.58 -1.14 13.40
CA GLY A 58 13.83 -2.36 13.64
C GLY A 58 14.30 -3.55 12.78
N LYS A 59 13.56 -4.65 12.86
CA LYS A 59 13.83 -5.84 12.05
C LYS A 59 13.74 -5.50 10.57
N LYS A 60 14.61 -6.12 9.78
CA LYS A 60 14.64 -5.98 8.33
C LYS A 60 14.89 -7.31 7.67
N GLN A 61 14.46 -7.42 6.44
CA GLN A 61 14.55 -8.62 5.62
C GLN A 61 14.96 -8.21 4.21
N LEU A 62 15.67 -9.12 3.53
CA LEU A 62 16.13 -8.91 2.17
C LEU A 62 15.13 -9.57 1.21
N LEU A 63 14.46 -8.79 0.37
CA LEU A 63 13.43 -9.30 -0.55
C LEU A 63 13.74 -8.95 -1.99
N THR A 64 13.37 -9.85 -2.89
CA THR A 64 13.47 -9.62 -4.34
C THR A 64 12.37 -8.65 -4.78
N THR A 65 12.76 -7.58 -5.47
CA THR A 65 11.85 -6.58 -6.04
C THR A 65 12.23 -6.24 -7.48
N THR A 66 11.29 -5.66 -8.22
CA THR A 66 11.52 -5.12 -9.56
C THR A 66 11.45 -3.60 -9.50
N GLU A 67 12.50 -2.92 -9.96
CA GLU A 67 12.65 -1.47 -9.84
C GLU A 67 12.93 -0.86 -11.22
N TYR A 68 12.43 0.35 -11.46
CA TYR A 68 12.60 1.04 -12.74
C TYR A 68 13.35 2.35 -12.53
N HIS A 69 14.43 2.54 -13.27
CA HIS A 69 15.29 3.74 -13.17
C HIS A 69 15.62 4.32 -14.52
N ALA A 70 15.76 5.64 -14.57
CA ALA A 70 16.32 6.31 -15.74
C ALA A 70 17.85 6.15 -15.85
N ASP A 71 18.50 5.84 -14.72
CA ASP A 71 19.95 5.70 -14.58
C ASP A 71 20.34 4.21 -14.41
N LYS A 72 21.41 3.80 -15.09
CA LYS A 72 21.98 2.44 -15.04
C LYS A 72 22.92 2.23 -13.82
N ASN A 73 23.25 3.27 -13.08
CA ASN A 73 24.24 3.21 -12.00
C ASN A 73 23.61 3.14 -10.59
N LYS A 74 22.41 2.56 -10.46
CA LYS A 74 21.77 2.39 -9.16
C LYS A 74 22.43 1.27 -8.36
N ILE A 75 22.76 1.59 -7.11
CA ILE A 75 23.37 0.65 -6.17
C ILE A 75 22.27 0.00 -5.35
N TYR A 76 22.29 -1.33 -5.31
CA TYR A 76 21.43 -2.17 -4.48
C TYR A 76 22.27 -3.11 -3.64
N PRO A 77 21.74 -3.63 -2.52
CA PRO A 77 22.40 -4.69 -1.76
C PRO A 77 22.80 -5.89 -2.63
N GLU A 78 21.92 -6.29 -3.56
CA GLU A 78 22.18 -7.35 -4.52
C GLU A 78 21.45 -7.05 -5.84
N ILE A 79 22.16 -7.11 -6.97
CA ILE A 79 21.59 -6.96 -8.31
C ILE A 79 21.52 -8.34 -8.94
N LEU A 80 20.32 -8.78 -9.32
CA LEU A 80 20.09 -10.07 -9.97
C LEU A 80 20.10 -9.93 -11.50
N SER A 81 19.48 -8.88 -12.03
CA SER A 81 19.55 -8.55 -13.46
C SER A 81 19.24 -7.07 -13.72
N ILE A 82 19.76 -6.57 -14.85
CA ILE A 82 19.45 -5.25 -15.39
C ILE A 82 19.08 -5.42 -16.87
N GLU A 83 17.90 -4.94 -17.25
CA GLU A 83 17.38 -4.97 -18.61
C GLU A 83 17.06 -3.55 -19.06
N GLN A 84 17.57 -3.12 -20.21
CA GLN A 84 17.16 -1.84 -20.79
C GLN A 84 15.85 -2.04 -21.55
N ILE A 85 14.78 -1.41 -21.07
CA ILE A 85 13.44 -1.52 -21.68
C ILE A 85 13.31 -0.56 -22.87
N LYS A 86 13.85 0.65 -22.71
CA LYS A 86 13.94 1.66 -23.78
C LYS A 86 15.03 2.68 -23.45
N SER A 87 15.29 3.62 -24.36
CA SER A 87 16.22 4.72 -24.10
C SER A 87 15.85 5.43 -22.79
N GLY A 88 16.80 5.51 -21.87
CA GLY A 88 16.61 6.13 -20.55
C GLY A 88 15.64 5.41 -19.61
N LEU A 89 15.40 4.09 -19.77
CA LEU A 89 14.62 3.29 -18.83
C LEU A 89 15.19 1.88 -18.66
N TYR A 90 15.61 1.57 -17.44
CA TYR A 90 16.20 0.30 -17.04
C TYR A 90 15.32 -0.38 -16.00
N LYS A 91 15.04 -1.65 -16.22
CA LYS A 91 14.35 -2.54 -15.29
C LYS A 91 15.40 -3.36 -14.54
N TYR A 92 15.35 -3.29 -13.23
CA TYR A 92 16.23 -4.01 -12.33
C TYR A 92 15.44 -5.10 -11.64
N LYS A 93 15.98 -6.31 -11.58
CA LYS A 93 15.58 -7.31 -10.60
C LYS A 93 16.66 -7.36 -9.54
N VAL A 94 16.33 -7.02 -8.31
CA VAL A 94 17.31 -6.79 -7.22
C VAL A 94 16.80 -7.40 -5.94
N LYS A 95 17.69 -7.61 -4.97
CA LYS A 95 17.26 -7.69 -3.57
C LYS A 95 17.52 -6.39 -2.85
N ASP A 96 16.54 -5.92 -2.08
CA ASP A 96 16.59 -4.69 -1.31
C ASP A 96 16.11 -4.92 0.13
N TRP A 97 16.48 -4.02 1.04
CA TRP A 97 16.09 -4.11 2.44
C TRP A 97 14.67 -3.58 2.65
N PHE A 98 13.80 -4.45 3.13
CA PHE A 98 12.45 -4.12 3.55
C PHE A 98 12.32 -4.23 5.06
N ARG A 99 11.44 -3.42 5.64
CA ARG A 99 11.09 -3.53 7.06
C ARG A 99 10.43 -4.89 7.30
N ALA A 100 10.62 -5.40 8.50
CA ALA A 100 9.93 -6.55 9.03
C ALA A 100 9.43 -6.18 10.43
N TYR A 101 8.31 -6.76 10.81
CA TYR A 101 7.64 -6.50 12.08
C TYR A 101 7.33 -7.83 12.76
N ASP A 102 7.07 -7.77 14.06
CA ASP A 102 6.66 -8.94 14.83
C ASP A 102 5.16 -9.19 14.77
N SER A 103 4.39 -8.18 14.35
CA SER A 103 2.95 -8.27 14.27
C SER A 103 2.35 -7.34 13.19
N PRO A 104 1.11 -7.59 12.73
CA PRO A 104 0.40 -6.67 11.84
C PRO A 104 0.17 -5.29 12.49
N GLU A 105 -0.05 -5.22 13.80
CA GLU A 105 -0.23 -3.97 14.54
C GLU A 105 0.99 -3.05 14.41
N GLU A 106 2.19 -3.61 14.51
CA GLU A 106 3.44 -2.86 14.32
C GLU A 106 3.57 -2.34 12.89
N GLY A 107 3.29 -3.17 11.89
CA GLY A 107 3.36 -2.78 10.48
C GLY A 107 2.36 -1.68 10.12
N PHE A 108 1.13 -1.79 10.62
CA PHE A 108 0.07 -0.79 10.42
C PHE A 108 0.42 0.53 11.14
N ALA A 109 0.86 0.46 12.39
CA ALA A 109 1.26 1.64 13.15
C ALA A 109 2.48 2.34 12.53
N ASP A 110 3.45 1.60 12.01
CA ASP A 110 4.63 2.20 11.38
C ASP A 110 4.29 2.87 10.05
N HIS A 111 3.44 2.25 9.24
CA HIS A 111 2.91 2.87 8.01
C HIS A 111 2.11 4.14 8.34
N ALA A 112 1.29 4.12 9.39
CA ALA A 112 0.49 5.26 9.82
C ALA A 112 1.34 6.51 10.13
N LYS A 113 2.57 6.34 10.64
CA LYS A 113 3.51 7.47 10.90
C LYS A 113 3.83 8.26 9.64
N LEU A 114 3.76 7.66 8.45
CA LEU A 114 4.00 8.38 7.20
C LEU A 114 3.02 9.54 7.04
N PHE A 115 1.74 9.35 7.39
CA PHE A 115 0.71 10.39 7.27
C PHE A 115 0.82 11.47 8.33
N LEU A 116 1.62 11.27 9.37
CA LEU A 116 1.90 12.28 10.38
C LEU A 116 3.01 13.26 9.93
N LEU A 117 3.68 12.98 8.80
CA LEU A 117 4.69 13.89 8.24
C LEU A 117 4.03 15.17 7.70
N PRO A 118 4.69 16.34 7.77
CA PRO A 118 4.11 17.63 7.34
C PRO A 118 3.53 17.63 5.93
N ARG A 119 4.11 16.85 5.02
CA ARG A 119 3.64 16.74 3.62
C ARG A 119 2.21 16.18 3.49
N TYR A 120 1.71 15.46 4.50
CA TYR A 120 0.35 14.92 4.55
C TYR A 120 -0.57 15.70 5.50
N ALA A 121 -0.15 16.87 6.00
CA ALA A 121 -0.96 17.68 6.91
C ALA A 121 -2.36 18.02 6.35
N THR A 122 -2.47 18.27 5.05
CA THR A 122 -3.76 18.52 4.39
C THR A 122 -4.67 17.28 4.42
N ALA A 123 -4.11 16.09 4.19
CA ALA A 123 -4.86 14.84 4.34
C ALA A 123 -5.35 14.68 5.78
N MET A 124 -4.46 14.86 6.76
CA MET A 124 -4.80 14.73 8.18
C MET A 124 -5.89 15.69 8.65
N LYS A 125 -6.00 16.90 8.08
CA LYS A 125 -7.13 17.82 8.36
C LYS A 125 -8.50 17.26 7.96
N ASN A 126 -8.52 16.29 7.05
CA ASN A 126 -9.72 15.66 6.52
C ASN A 126 -9.89 14.21 7.00
N CYS A 127 -9.21 13.79 8.07
CA CYS A 127 -9.27 12.41 8.56
C CYS A 127 -10.68 11.96 9.02
N ASN A 128 -11.57 12.90 9.34
CA ASN A 128 -12.98 12.61 9.61
C ASN A 128 -13.82 12.32 8.35
N ASN A 129 -13.28 12.55 7.16
CA ASN A 129 -13.89 12.24 5.88
C ASN A 129 -12.94 11.36 5.06
N VAL A 130 -13.17 10.04 5.11
CA VAL A 130 -12.28 9.05 4.46
C VAL A 130 -12.09 9.31 2.96
N GLU A 131 -13.13 9.78 2.25
CA GLU A 131 -13.01 10.07 0.81
C GLU A 131 -12.06 11.23 0.55
N LYS A 132 -12.16 12.30 1.35
CA LYS A 132 -11.32 13.48 1.22
C LYS A 132 -9.90 13.26 1.75
N PHE A 133 -9.75 12.45 2.80
CA PHE A 133 -8.44 12.00 3.28
C PHE A 133 -7.66 11.26 2.18
N VAL A 134 -8.33 10.32 1.50
CA VAL A 134 -7.75 9.56 0.39
C VAL A 134 -7.41 10.47 -0.79
N GLU A 135 -8.30 11.40 -1.16
CA GLU A 135 -8.06 12.38 -2.24
C GLU A 135 -6.79 13.22 -1.98
N GLU A 136 -6.58 13.68 -0.75
CA GLU A 136 -5.40 14.47 -0.38
C GLU A 136 -4.10 13.65 -0.38
N ILE A 137 -4.16 12.37 0.00
CA ILE A 137 -3.02 11.44 -0.16
C ILE A 137 -2.67 11.25 -1.64
N GLU A 138 -3.68 11.17 -2.50
CA GLU A 138 -3.52 10.92 -3.93
C GLU A 138 -3.08 12.12 -4.73
N ASN A 139 -3.53 13.33 -4.37
CA ASN A 139 -2.97 14.56 -4.92
C ASN A 139 -1.46 14.67 -4.66
N ARG A 140 -0.95 13.94 -3.65
CA ARG A 140 0.49 13.75 -3.42
C ARG A 140 1.11 12.55 -4.17
N LEU A 141 0.31 11.57 -4.60
CA LEU A 141 0.72 10.36 -5.33
C LEU A 141 0.25 10.42 -6.80
N SER A 142 1.03 11.03 -7.67
CA SER A 142 0.67 11.24 -9.08
C SER A 142 0.83 9.97 -9.95
N THR A 143 -0.06 8.97 -9.85
CA THR A 143 0.02 7.74 -10.68
C THR A 143 -1.31 7.33 -11.31
N VAL A 144 -1.30 7.22 -12.64
CA VAL A 144 -2.39 6.73 -13.50
C VAL A 144 -1.96 5.42 -14.15
N PHE A 145 -2.81 4.38 -14.09
CA PHE A 145 -2.56 3.05 -14.69
C PHE A 145 -3.80 2.52 -15.43
N ILE A 146 -3.66 1.44 -16.21
CA ILE A 146 -4.78 0.82 -16.91
C ILE A 146 -5.41 -0.25 -16.01
N HIS A 147 -6.68 -0.10 -15.66
CA HIS A 147 -7.39 -1.08 -14.84
C HIS A 147 -7.89 -2.26 -15.67
N LYS A 148 -7.29 -3.43 -15.47
CA LYS A 148 -7.53 -4.65 -16.27
C LYS A 148 -9.03 -4.99 -16.45
N ARG A 149 -9.83 -4.97 -15.39
CA ARG A 149 -11.27 -5.29 -15.47
C ARG A 149 -12.12 -4.21 -16.15
N LEU A 150 -11.69 -2.94 -16.12
CA LEU A 150 -12.45 -1.82 -16.68
C LEU A 150 -11.92 -1.38 -18.05
N ASN A 151 -10.79 -1.94 -18.47
CA ASN A 151 -10.06 -1.61 -19.68
C ASN A 151 -9.93 -0.10 -19.96
N ARG A 152 -9.71 0.70 -18.92
CA ARG A 152 -9.53 2.15 -19.04
C ARG A 152 -8.44 2.64 -18.10
N LYS A 153 -7.84 3.78 -18.47
CA LYS A 153 -6.95 4.51 -17.55
C LYS A 153 -7.77 4.94 -16.35
N ILE A 154 -7.33 4.51 -15.18
CA ILE A 154 -7.82 5.04 -13.92
C ILE A 154 -6.62 5.47 -13.08
N SER A 155 -6.82 6.45 -12.24
CA SER A 155 -5.86 6.77 -11.20
C SER A 155 -5.98 5.77 -10.04
N TYR A 156 -4.93 5.68 -9.22
CA TYR A 156 -5.02 5.04 -7.90
C TYR A 156 -6.25 5.53 -7.12
N ARG A 157 -6.65 6.81 -7.30
CA ARG A 157 -7.93 7.39 -6.88
C ARG A 157 -9.16 6.58 -7.16
N SER A 158 -9.38 6.22 -8.41
CA SER A 158 -10.57 5.45 -8.74
C SER A 158 -10.50 4.07 -8.12
N LEU A 159 -9.30 3.50 -7.99
CA LEU A 159 -9.14 2.16 -7.44
C LEU A 159 -9.38 2.12 -5.92
N ILE A 160 -8.68 2.94 -5.14
CA ILE A 160 -8.87 3.01 -3.69
C ILE A 160 -10.30 3.43 -3.36
N ARG A 161 -10.87 4.42 -4.07
CA ARG A 161 -12.28 4.81 -3.90
C ARG A 161 -13.22 3.65 -4.18
N MET A 162 -12.99 2.89 -5.25
CA MET A 162 -13.80 1.71 -5.58
C MET A 162 -13.65 0.62 -4.51
N GLU A 163 -12.44 0.32 -4.04
CA GLU A 163 -12.22 -0.67 -2.99
C GLU A 163 -12.84 -0.23 -1.66
N CYS A 164 -12.67 1.02 -1.24
CA CYS A 164 -13.33 1.60 -0.05
C CYS A 164 -14.86 1.55 -0.17
N TYR A 165 -15.42 1.94 -1.32
CA TYR A 165 -16.87 1.91 -1.56
C TYR A 165 -17.43 0.48 -1.51
N ASN A 166 -16.74 -0.47 -2.17
CA ASN A 166 -17.12 -1.88 -2.15
C ASN A 166 -17.02 -2.44 -0.73
N LEU A 167 -15.96 -2.08 0.01
CA LEU A 167 -15.75 -2.53 1.39
C LEU A 167 -16.83 -2.00 2.33
N ILE A 168 -17.18 -0.72 2.23
CA ILE A 168 -18.27 -0.10 3.02
C ILE A 168 -19.60 -0.80 2.74
N ASN A 169 -19.94 -1.01 1.46
CA ASN A 169 -21.19 -1.66 1.09
C ASN A 169 -21.22 -3.13 1.54
N TYR A 170 -20.09 -3.82 1.48
CA TYR A 170 -19.98 -5.18 1.98
C TYR A 170 -20.18 -5.25 3.49
N LEU A 171 -19.49 -4.39 4.25
CA LEU A 171 -19.61 -4.32 5.71
C LEU A 171 -21.00 -3.89 6.18
N LYS A 172 -21.71 -3.05 5.41
CA LYS A 172 -23.10 -2.65 5.68
C LYS A 172 -24.13 -3.71 5.25
N GLY A 173 -23.72 -4.80 4.61
CA GLY A 173 -24.62 -5.82 4.08
C GLY A 173 -25.38 -5.41 2.80
N ASN A 174 -25.02 -4.27 2.19
CA ASN A 174 -25.63 -3.77 0.96
C ASN A 174 -25.24 -4.62 -0.26
N ILE A 175 -24.12 -5.33 -0.21
CA ILE A 175 -23.72 -6.33 -1.21
C ILE A 175 -23.37 -7.65 -0.52
N LYS A 176 -23.83 -8.77 -1.10
CA LYS A 176 -23.65 -10.11 -0.53
C LYS A 176 -22.25 -10.70 -0.78
N THR A 177 -21.62 -10.29 -1.87
CA THR A 177 -20.30 -10.77 -2.29
C THR A 177 -19.34 -9.61 -2.48
N TYR A 178 -18.06 -9.86 -2.19
CA TYR A 178 -16.99 -8.89 -2.36
C TYR A 178 -15.94 -9.46 -3.31
N GLU A 179 -15.76 -8.81 -4.46
CA GLU A 179 -14.72 -9.17 -5.44
C GLU A 179 -13.64 -8.08 -5.53
N PRO A 180 -12.48 -8.32 -4.90
CA PRO A 180 -11.39 -7.34 -4.89
C PRO A 180 -10.78 -7.14 -6.27
N TYR A 181 -10.30 -5.93 -6.55
CA TYR A 181 -9.29 -5.77 -7.58
C TYR A 181 -7.99 -6.50 -7.19
N ARG A 182 -7.42 -7.25 -8.13
CA ARG A 182 -6.08 -7.84 -8.04
C ARG A 182 -5.19 -7.17 -9.09
N ALA A 183 -4.15 -6.50 -8.62
CA ALA A 183 -3.06 -6.02 -9.47
C ALA A 183 -2.20 -7.23 -9.88
N GLY A 184 -2.69 -8.05 -10.81
CA GLY A 184 -1.83 -8.96 -11.57
C GLY A 184 -1.14 -8.23 -12.70
#